data_AF-A0A970JW28-F1
#
_entry.id   AF-A0A970JW28-F1
#
_cell.length_a   1.000
_cell.length_b   1.000
_cell.length_c   1.000
_cell.angle_alpha   90.00
_cell.angle_beta   90.00
_cell.angle_gamma   90.00
#
_symmetry.space_group_name_H-M   'P 1'
#
loop_
_entity.id
_entity.type
_entity.pdbx_description
1 polymer ?
#
loop_
_entity_poly.entity_id
_entity_poly.type
_entity_poly.pdbx_seq_one_letter_code
_entity_poly.pdbx_strand_id
1 'polypeptide(L)'
;MKRIVCLIFVMILLLSNTIFANAAKDDYSIHDLKENLVTLQEIRDKIFPSSYMQRYCDGLRGSHFDAVYAHSNEGLFLFLYELIYEDSEAWLSEDIVRYDGDKEVIFHDTLEERKLRIQRLLNDGYVTSEEVNQTAITKELVANILYRIYRKYIPFKKSVDYTDTENEAVEWAAEIGLPYFIFKSGYSIYPEKTLSVNEYSTIVTYVYLYLPKAQKQEYYQIDELFNPTVNENISIIREEIRKPRLGYWKRDVMLNSELKDLVSKYLKNKKESDLKTIYGKLKEQYNLFNYQDQIGYIRYMFTIDW
;
A
#
# COMPACT_ATOMS: atom_id res chain seq x y z
N MET A 1 -31.80 -1.91 11.68
CA MET A 1 -31.47 -3.33 11.43
C MET A 1 -30.20 -3.58 10.58
N LYS A 2 -29.52 -2.56 10.03
CA LYS A 2 -28.25 -2.72 9.26
C LYS A 2 -26.96 -2.63 10.09
N ARG A 3 -27.05 -2.52 11.43
CA ARG A 3 -25.89 -2.25 12.32
C ARG A 3 -25.35 -3.49 13.05
N ILE A 4 -26.04 -4.63 13.01
CA ILE A 4 -25.66 -5.84 13.77
C ILE A 4 -24.77 -6.80 12.95
N VAL A 5 -24.87 -6.77 11.61
CA VAL A 5 -24.02 -7.60 10.74
C VAL A 5 -22.58 -7.06 10.67
N CYS A 6 -22.36 -5.74 10.76
CA CYS A 6 -21.02 -5.15 10.83
C CYS A 6 -20.30 -5.42 12.15
N LEU A 7 -21.01 -5.62 13.26
CA LEU A 7 -20.41 -5.80 14.58
C LEU A 7 -19.91 -7.23 14.81
N ILE A 8 -20.62 -8.23 14.29
CA ILE A 8 -20.20 -9.64 14.38
C ILE A 8 -19.05 -9.93 13.41
N PHE A 9 -18.99 -9.27 12.25
CA PHE A 9 -17.90 -9.47 11.28
C PHE A 9 -16.59 -8.78 11.66
N VAL A 10 -16.63 -7.60 12.27
CA VAL A 10 -15.43 -6.97 12.85
C VAL A 10 -14.92 -7.76 14.06
N MET A 11 -15.80 -8.39 14.84
CA MET A 11 -15.37 -9.29 15.91
C MET A 11 -14.70 -10.57 15.37
N ILE A 12 -15.09 -11.08 14.20
CA ILE A 12 -14.38 -12.18 13.53
C ILE A 12 -13.00 -11.71 13.01
N LEU A 13 -12.88 -10.46 12.54
CA LEU A 13 -11.61 -9.82 12.14
C LEU A 13 -10.67 -9.50 13.32
N LEU A 14 -11.17 -9.47 14.56
CA LEU A 14 -10.36 -9.23 15.77
C LEU A 14 -10.04 -10.51 16.55
N LEU A 15 -10.82 -11.59 16.35
CA LEU A 15 -10.56 -12.89 16.98
C LEU A 15 -9.45 -13.71 16.28
N SER A 16 -9.00 -13.31 15.08
CA SER A 16 -7.77 -13.85 14.46
C SER A 16 -6.48 -13.37 15.14
N ASN A 17 -6.54 -12.40 16.05
CA ASN A 17 -5.41 -11.99 16.88
C ASN A 17 -5.35 -12.69 18.26
N THR A 18 -6.25 -13.65 18.57
CA THR A 18 -6.23 -14.40 19.84
C THR A 18 -6.23 -15.93 19.73
N ILE A 19 -6.31 -16.52 18.52
CA ILE A 19 -6.29 -17.98 18.35
C ILE A 19 -5.19 -18.41 17.37
N PHE A 20 -3.91 -18.21 17.69
CA PHE A 20 -2.83 -19.05 17.14
C PHE A 20 -1.68 -19.18 18.15
N ALA A 21 -2.01 -19.76 19.31
CA ALA A 21 -1.02 -20.32 20.25
C ALA A 21 -0.81 -21.83 20.05
N ASN A 22 -1.41 -22.47 19.03
CA ASN A 22 -1.23 -23.89 18.76
C ASN A 22 -1.48 -24.22 17.28
N ALA A 23 -0.41 -24.19 16.48
CA ALA A 23 -0.29 -24.98 15.26
C ALA A 23 1.20 -25.06 14.87
N ALA A 24 1.97 -25.80 15.66
CA ALA A 24 3.25 -26.32 15.22
C ALA A 24 2.99 -27.46 14.22
N LYS A 25 3.25 -27.21 12.94
CA LYS A 25 3.92 -28.10 11.97
C LYS A 25 3.54 -27.68 10.55
N ASP A 26 4.58 -27.31 9.82
CA ASP A 26 4.71 -27.30 8.36
C ASP A 26 3.85 -26.31 7.56
N ASP A 27 4.54 -25.57 6.68
CA ASP A 27 4.04 -24.63 5.66
C ASP A 27 3.27 -23.37 6.10
N TYR A 28 4.00 -22.28 6.36
CA TYR A 28 3.43 -20.93 6.37
C TYR A 28 4.28 -19.94 5.55
N SER A 29 3.76 -19.55 4.37
CA SER A 29 4.07 -18.28 3.68
C SER A 29 2.93 -17.73 2.81
N ILE A 30 1.73 -18.34 2.85
CA ILE A 30 0.59 -17.94 2.02
C ILE A 30 -0.65 -17.58 2.87
N HIS A 31 -0.77 -18.08 4.11
CA HIS A 31 -1.97 -17.92 4.93
C HIS A 31 -2.11 -16.50 5.50
N ASP A 32 -1.05 -15.94 6.09
CA ASP A 32 -1.07 -14.58 6.68
C ASP A 32 -1.24 -13.48 5.60
N LEU A 33 -0.70 -13.72 4.41
CA LEU A 33 -0.92 -12.87 3.23
C LEU A 33 -2.38 -12.97 2.78
N LYS A 34 -2.96 -14.17 2.74
CA LYS A 34 -4.38 -14.37 2.38
C LYS A 34 -5.32 -13.69 3.37
N GLU A 35 -5.07 -13.77 4.67
CA GLU A 35 -5.93 -13.14 5.69
C GLU A 35 -5.87 -11.60 5.64
N ASN A 36 -4.67 -11.04 5.48
CA ASN A 36 -4.51 -9.59 5.27
C ASN A 36 -5.11 -9.12 3.94
N LEU A 37 -5.00 -9.93 2.87
CA LEU A 37 -5.61 -9.64 1.57
C LEU A 37 -7.14 -9.70 1.62
N VAL A 38 -7.72 -10.66 2.34
CA VAL A 38 -9.18 -10.73 2.57
C VAL A 38 -9.64 -9.50 3.34
N THR A 39 -8.91 -9.09 4.38
CA THR A 39 -9.21 -7.88 5.16
C THR A 39 -9.15 -6.61 4.29
N LEU A 40 -8.12 -6.48 3.44
CA LEU A 40 -8.00 -5.36 2.50
C LEU A 40 -9.09 -5.38 1.43
N GLN A 41 -9.52 -6.56 0.96
CA GLN A 41 -10.63 -6.70 0.02
C GLN A 41 -11.97 -6.29 0.65
N GLU A 42 -12.22 -6.68 1.90
CA GLU A 42 -13.43 -6.28 2.64
C GLU A 42 -13.46 -4.79 2.98
N ILE A 43 -12.30 -4.20 3.32
CA ILE A 43 -12.15 -2.75 3.52
C ILE A 43 -12.34 -2.02 2.20
N ARG A 44 -11.71 -2.49 1.11
CA ARG A 44 -11.91 -1.98 -0.25
C ARG A 44 -13.41 -1.94 -0.57
N ASP A 45 -14.13 -3.02 -0.33
CA ASP A 45 -15.57 -3.11 -0.64
C ASP A 45 -16.44 -2.15 0.22
N LYS A 46 -15.89 -1.59 1.31
CA LYS A 46 -16.54 -0.56 2.15
C LYS A 46 -16.13 0.87 1.82
N ILE A 47 -14.87 1.12 1.44
CA ILE A 47 -14.35 2.44 1.00
C ILE A 47 -14.86 2.74 -0.40
N PHE A 48 -14.74 1.71 -1.24
CA PHE A 48 -15.18 1.66 -2.61
C PHE A 48 -16.30 0.62 -2.67
N PRO A 49 -17.48 0.87 -2.04
CA PRO A 49 -18.64 0.07 -2.42
C PRO A 49 -18.71 0.15 -3.94
N SER A 50 -19.12 -0.92 -4.60
CA SER A 50 -19.18 -0.95 -6.06
C SER A 50 -19.75 0.35 -6.61
N SER A 51 -20.73 0.94 -5.89
CA SER A 51 -21.36 2.26 -6.03
C SER A 51 -20.55 3.55 -5.77
N TYR A 52 -19.42 3.60 -5.05
CA TYR A 52 -18.57 4.81 -4.88
C TYR A 52 -17.40 4.83 -5.86
N MET A 53 -16.82 3.66 -6.17
CA MET A 53 -15.98 3.50 -7.36
C MET A 53 -16.84 3.66 -8.62
N GLN A 54 -18.09 3.16 -8.60
CA GLN A 54 -19.11 3.57 -9.55
C GLN A 54 -19.29 5.07 -9.46
N ARG A 55 -19.63 5.71 -8.33
CA ARG A 55 -19.81 7.18 -8.28
C ARG A 55 -18.62 8.00 -8.72
N TYR A 56 -17.39 7.49 -8.65
CA TYR A 56 -16.22 8.11 -9.24
C TYR A 56 -16.19 7.90 -10.77
N CYS A 57 -16.43 6.68 -11.23
CA CYS A 57 -16.74 6.37 -12.64
C CYS A 57 -18.06 7.03 -13.14
N ASP A 58 -18.93 7.48 -12.23
CA ASP A 58 -20.28 7.99 -12.46
C ASP A 58 -20.37 9.51 -12.27
N GLY A 59 -19.48 10.12 -11.50
CA GLY A 59 -19.17 11.54 -11.58
C GLY A 59 -18.50 11.86 -12.92
N LEU A 60 -17.82 10.87 -13.50
CA LEU A 60 -17.41 10.83 -14.90
C LEU A 60 -18.54 10.33 -15.86
N ARG A 61 -19.71 9.84 -15.38
CA ARG A 61 -20.90 9.41 -16.19
C ARG A 61 -21.72 10.60 -16.74
N GLY A 62 -21.07 11.65 -17.17
CA GLY A 62 -21.55 12.35 -18.37
C GLY A 62 -21.43 11.46 -19.63
N SER A 63 -20.59 10.43 -19.59
CA SER A 63 -20.27 9.58 -20.74
C SER A 63 -19.88 8.16 -20.32
N HIS A 64 -20.65 7.15 -20.72
CA HIS A 64 -20.29 5.73 -20.88
C HIS A 64 -18.92 5.24 -20.33
N PHE A 65 -18.78 5.03 -19.02
CA PHE A 65 -17.66 4.28 -18.45
C PHE A 65 -18.10 2.90 -17.96
N ASP A 66 -17.59 1.86 -18.63
CA ASP A 66 -17.66 0.48 -18.15
C ASP A 66 -16.59 0.22 -17.08
N ALA A 67 -16.82 -0.78 -16.22
CA ALA A 67 -15.85 -1.27 -15.23
C ALA A 67 -14.46 -1.63 -15.81
N VAL A 68 -14.37 -1.77 -17.14
CA VAL A 68 -13.14 -1.98 -17.91
C VAL A 68 -12.14 -0.81 -17.75
N TYR A 69 -12.62 0.41 -17.54
CA TYR A 69 -11.79 1.61 -17.55
C TYR A 69 -11.05 1.87 -16.23
N ALA A 70 -11.61 1.46 -15.10
CA ALA A 70 -11.00 1.57 -13.77
C ALA A 70 -9.68 0.78 -13.64
N HIS A 71 -9.45 -0.16 -14.55
CA HIS A 71 -8.29 -1.05 -14.58
C HIS A 71 -7.38 -0.81 -15.78
N SER A 72 -7.54 0.34 -16.43
CA SER A 72 -6.65 0.82 -17.50
C SER A 72 -5.56 1.73 -16.93
N ASN A 73 -4.50 1.96 -17.72
CA ASN A 73 -3.47 2.96 -17.38
C ASN A 73 -4.07 4.36 -17.16
N GLU A 74 -5.04 4.74 -18.00
CA GLU A 74 -5.79 5.98 -17.84
C GLU A 74 -6.51 6.04 -16.48
N GLY A 75 -7.15 4.94 -16.06
CA GLY A 75 -7.77 4.83 -14.74
C GLY A 75 -6.78 5.01 -13.58
N LEU A 76 -5.57 4.43 -13.68
CA LEU A 76 -4.49 4.63 -12.72
C LEU A 76 -4.07 6.10 -12.63
N PHE A 77 -3.83 6.74 -13.77
CA PHE A 77 -3.40 8.15 -13.76
C PHE A 77 -4.47 9.07 -13.18
N LEU A 78 -5.75 8.85 -13.49
CA LEU A 78 -6.82 9.64 -12.91
C LEU A 78 -6.93 9.43 -11.40
N PHE A 79 -6.78 8.20 -10.91
CA PHE A 79 -6.70 7.94 -9.47
C PHE A 79 -5.51 8.65 -8.82
N LEU A 80 -4.33 8.62 -9.45
CA LEU A 80 -3.16 9.33 -8.95
C LEU A 80 -3.38 10.85 -8.95
N TYR A 81 -4.08 11.39 -9.94
CA TYR A 81 -4.44 12.80 -9.98
C TYR A 81 -5.22 13.21 -8.72
N GLU A 82 -6.26 12.46 -8.37
CA GLU A 82 -7.04 12.66 -7.12
C GLU A 82 -6.19 12.52 -5.86
N LEU A 83 -5.19 11.63 -5.88
CA LEU A 83 -4.29 11.46 -4.75
C LEU A 83 -3.33 12.64 -4.55
N ILE A 84 -2.96 13.28 -5.64
CA ILE A 84 -1.89 14.26 -5.68
C ILE A 84 -2.44 15.67 -5.52
N TYR A 85 -3.51 16.01 -6.23
CA TYR A 85 -3.97 17.38 -6.36
C TYR A 85 -5.19 17.68 -5.49
N GLU A 86 -5.16 18.82 -4.80
CA GLU A 86 -6.28 19.27 -3.95
C GLU A 86 -7.47 19.84 -4.74
N ASP A 87 -7.20 20.35 -5.93
CA ASP A 87 -8.20 20.86 -6.86
C ASP A 87 -8.77 19.75 -7.75
N SER A 88 -8.70 18.49 -7.30
CA SER A 88 -9.11 17.35 -8.11
C SER A 88 -10.61 17.30 -8.41
N GLU A 89 -11.42 17.95 -7.59
CA GLU A 89 -12.86 18.15 -7.80
C GLU A 89 -13.16 19.28 -8.80
N ALA A 90 -12.19 20.13 -9.15
CA ALA A 90 -12.37 21.20 -10.11
C ALA A 90 -12.19 20.68 -11.55
N TRP A 91 -13.00 21.20 -12.47
CA TRP A 91 -12.81 20.98 -13.90
C TRP A 91 -11.65 21.81 -14.42
N LEU A 92 -10.77 21.19 -15.22
CA LEU A 92 -9.72 21.86 -15.97
C LEU A 92 -10.21 22.27 -17.37
N SER A 93 -11.14 21.52 -17.95
CA SER A 93 -11.73 21.81 -19.25
C SER A 93 -12.67 23.02 -19.18
N GLU A 94 -12.67 23.83 -20.24
CA GLU A 94 -13.62 24.93 -20.38
C GLU A 94 -15.07 24.43 -20.49
N ASP A 95 -16.00 25.26 -20.02
CA ASP A 95 -17.44 25.00 -20.12
C ASP A 95 -17.90 25.04 -21.58
N ILE A 96 -18.54 23.96 -22.03
CA ILE A 96 -19.22 23.90 -23.32
C ILE A 96 -20.67 24.30 -23.12
N VAL A 97 -21.00 25.52 -23.51
CA VAL A 97 -22.35 26.06 -23.43
C VAL A 97 -23.17 25.59 -24.64
N ARG A 98 -24.31 24.93 -24.40
CA ARG A 98 -25.33 24.64 -25.43
C ARG A 98 -26.69 25.17 -25.00
N TYR A 99 -27.57 25.37 -25.98
CA TYR A 99 -28.92 25.85 -25.72
C TYR A 99 -29.96 24.77 -26.02
N ASP A 100 -30.88 24.54 -25.08
CA ASP A 100 -32.10 23.75 -25.26
C ASP A 100 -33.30 24.69 -25.19
N GLY A 101 -33.72 25.19 -26.35
CA GLY A 101 -34.62 26.34 -26.45
C GLY A 101 -33.95 27.61 -25.92
N ASP A 102 -34.59 28.28 -24.95
CA ASP A 102 -34.06 29.48 -24.29
C ASP A 102 -33.18 29.16 -23.05
N LYS A 103 -32.98 27.88 -22.74
CA LYS A 103 -32.20 27.47 -21.56
C LYS A 103 -30.76 27.18 -21.96
N GLU A 104 -29.85 27.86 -21.26
CA GLU A 104 -28.43 27.53 -21.29
C GLU A 104 -28.18 26.23 -20.50
N VAL A 105 -27.46 25.30 -21.12
CA VAL A 105 -27.05 24.02 -20.54
C VAL A 105 -25.53 23.92 -20.69
N ILE A 106 -24.84 23.85 -19.56
CA ILE A 106 -23.39 23.72 -19.52
C ILE A 106 -23.03 22.23 -19.56
N PHE A 107 -22.13 21.88 -20.47
CA PHE A 107 -21.53 20.56 -20.61
C PHE A 107 -20.04 20.66 -20.38
N HIS A 108 -19.43 19.60 -19.86
CA HIS A 108 -17.98 19.48 -19.78
C HIS A 108 -17.50 18.39 -20.74
N ASP A 109 -16.39 18.63 -21.44
CA ASP A 109 -15.76 17.60 -22.26
C ASP A 109 -14.94 16.66 -21.37
N THR A 110 -15.55 15.52 -21.03
CA THR A 110 -14.92 14.52 -20.17
C THR A 110 -13.67 13.92 -20.80
N LEU A 111 -13.55 13.87 -22.13
CA LEU A 111 -12.36 13.35 -22.81
C LEU A 111 -11.22 14.34 -22.70
N GLU A 112 -11.51 15.61 -22.91
CA GLU A 112 -10.51 16.67 -22.76
C GLU A 112 -10.06 16.80 -21.30
N GLU A 113 -10.98 16.74 -20.34
CA GLU A 113 -10.66 16.76 -18.91
C GLU A 113 -9.64 15.67 -18.54
N ARG A 114 -9.84 14.43 -19.00
CA ARG A 114 -8.92 13.31 -18.70
C ARG A 114 -7.54 13.56 -19.30
N LYS A 115 -7.47 14.06 -20.53
CA LYS A 115 -6.19 14.42 -21.16
C LYS A 115 -5.49 15.53 -20.40
N LEU A 116 -6.20 16.58 -19.98
CA LEU A 116 -5.65 17.69 -19.21
C LEU A 116 -5.08 17.22 -17.87
N ARG A 117 -5.78 16.33 -17.16
CA ARG A 117 -5.33 15.74 -15.90
C ARG A 117 -4.06 14.89 -16.08
N ILE A 118 -4.03 14.02 -17.09
CA ILE A 118 -2.84 13.22 -17.42
C ILE A 118 -1.68 14.12 -17.87
N GLN A 119 -1.97 15.15 -18.66
CA GLN A 119 -0.97 16.11 -19.10
C GLN A 119 -0.37 16.88 -17.92
N ARG A 120 -1.16 17.22 -16.90
CA ARG A 120 -0.64 17.84 -15.67
C ARG A 120 0.29 16.88 -14.93
N LEU A 121 -0.07 15.60 -14.79
CA LEU A 121 0.82 14.58 -14.20
C LEU A 121 2.15 14.43 -14.96
N LEU A 122 2.10 14.52 -16.29
CA LEU A 122 3.30 14.53 -17.15
C LEU A 122 4.16 15.78 -16.91
N ASN A 123 3.53 16.95 -16.91
CA ASN A 123 4.21 18.25 -16.73
C ASN A 123 4.92 18.33 -15.37
N ASP A 124 4.28 17.81 -14.33
CA ASP A 124 4.81 17.81 -12.96
C ASP A 124 5.80 16.66 -12.71
N GLY A 125 6.02 15.79 -13.70
CA GLY A 125 7.01 14.71 -13.66
C GLY A 125 6.64 13.52 -12.79
N TYR A 126 5.36 13.35 -12.44
CA TYR A 126 4.89 12.18 -11.69
C TYR A 126 4.82 10.93 -12.57
N VAL A 127 4.51 11.10 -13.84
CA VAL A 127 4.50 10.06 -14.87
C VAL A 127 5.29 10.52 -16.10
N THR A 128 5.73 9.58 -16.92
CA THR A 128 6.46 9.81 -18.17
C THR A 128 5.58 9.51 -19.38
N SER A 129 5.92 10.05 -20.55
CA SER A 129 5.18 9.79 -21.78
C SER A 129 5.20 8.30 -22.17
N GLU A 130 6.29 7.58 -21.88
CA GLU A 130 6.38 6.14 -22.15
C GLU A 130 5.37 5.35 -21.31
N GLU A 131 5.32 5.63 -20.01
CA GLU A 131 4.39 5.00 -19.07
C GLU A 131 2.92 5.29 -19.43
N VAL A 132 2.61 6.51 -19.88
CA VAL A 132 1.26 6.87 -20.32
C VAL A 132 0.83 6.08 -21.56
N ASN A 133 1.77 5.79 -22.46
CA ASN A 133 1.52 5.05 -23.69
C ASN A 133 1.62 3.52 -23.54
N GLN A 134 2.05 3.03 -22.37
CA GLN A 134 2.07 1.60 -22.10
C GLN A 134 0.64 1.06 -22.07
N THR A 135 0.46 -0.24 -22.34
CA THR A 135 -0.87 -0.89 -22.30
C THR A 135 -1.07 -1.76 -21.06
N ALA A 136 0.01 -2.28 -20.49
CA ALA A 136 -0.02 -3.15 -19.32
C ALA A 136 0.34 -2.38 -18.04
N ILE A 137 -0.46 -2.57 -16.99
CA ILE A 137 -0.12 -2.13 -15.64
C ILE A 137 0.80 -3.20 -15.00
N THR A 138 2.11 -3.02 -15.06
CA THR A 138 3.08 -3.94 -14.45
C THR A 138 3.41 -3.54 -13.00
N LYS A 139 4.02 -4.46 -12.24
CA LYS A 139 4.55 -4.14 -10.89
C LYS A 139 5.55 -2.99 -10.96
N GLU A 140 6.46 -3.05 -11.94
CA GLU A 140 7.48 -2.03 -12.13
C GLU A 140 6.89 -0.65 -12.44
N LEU A 141 5.90 -0.57 -13.33
CA LEU A 141 5.21 0.67 -13.66
C LEU A 141 4.63 1.33 -12.39
N VAL A 142 3.87 0.56 -11.61
CA VAL A 142 3.25 1.05 -10.38
C VAL A 142 4.30 1.46 -9.35
N ALA A 143 5.33 0.65 -9.16
CA ALA A 143 6.42 0.94 -8.23
C ALA A 143 7.16 2.24 -8.59
N ASN A 144 7.54 2.42 -9.86
CA ASN A 144 8.24 3.61 -10.35
C ASN A 144 7.45 4.89 -10.10
N ILE A 145 6.15 4.88 -10.43
CA ILE A 145 5.28 6.05 -10.24
C ILE A 145 5.13 6.37 -8.75
N LEU A 146 4.78 5.38 -7.93
CA LEU A 146 4.61 5.57 -6.49
C LEU A 146 5.93 6.01 -5.82
N TYR A 147 7.06 5.47 -6.25
CA TYR A 147 8.37 5.87 -5.74
C TYR A 147 8.68 7.33 -6.07
N ARG A 148 8.41 7.80 -7.29
CA ARG A 148 8.58 9.23 -7.65
C ARG A 148 7.73 10.15 -6.76
N ILE A 149 6.51 9.74 -6.43
CA ILE A 149 5.60 10.51 -5.59
C ILE A 149 6.06 10.50 -4.12
N TYR A 150 6.39 9.33 -3.57
CA TYR A 150 6.45 9.10 -2.13
C TYR A 150 7.86 8.97 -1.52
N ARG A 151 8.91 8.76 -2.31
CA ARG A 151 10.28 8.54 -1.78
C ARG A 151 10.80 9.66 -0.89
N LYS A 152 10.29 10.89 -1.05
CA LYS A 152 10.64 12.04 -0.19
C LYS A 152 10.08 11.89 1.23
N TYR A 153 8.97 11.19 1.39
CA TYR A 153 8.26 11.01 2.65
C TYR A 153 8.55 9.65 3.29
N ILE A 154 8.78 8.63 2.47
CA ILE A 154 9.12 7.26 2.91
C ILE A 154 10.38 6.84 2.15
N PRO A 155 11.57 7.23 2.64
CA PRO A 155 12.83 6.99 1.93
C PRO A 155 13.24 5.51 2.01
N PHE A 156 13.70 4.98 0.88
CA PHE A 156 14.21 3.61 0.78
C PHE A 156 15.44 3.40 1.67
N LYS A 157 15.43 2.34 2.47
CA LYS A 157 16.44 1.97 3.46
C LYS A 157 17.31 0.78 3.02
N LYS A 158 17.04 0.22 1.84
CA LYS A 158 17.79 -0.89 1.24
C LYS A 158 17.75 -2.16 2.08
N SER A 159 16.60 -2.45 2.70
CA SER A 159 16.41 -3.67 3.49
C SER A 159 15.81 -4.84 2.68
N VAL A 160 15.49 -4.62 1.41
CA VAL A 160 15.04 -5.64 0.45
C VAL A 160 15.87 -5.52 -0.83
N ASP A 161 16.25 -6.66 -1.40
CA ASP A 161 16.98 -6.79 -2.66
C ASP A 161 16.51 -8.04 -3.41
N TYR A 162 16.39 -7.96 -4.73
CA TYR A 162 15.88 -9.05 -5.57
C TYR A 162 16.94 -9.61 -6.51
N THR A 163 16.75 -10.85 -6.95
CA THR A 163 17.70 -11.51 -7.87
C THR A 163 17.47 -11.14 -9.34
N ASP A 164 16.28 -10.64 -9.67
CA ASP A 164 15.81 -10.43 -11.04
C ASP A 164 15.61 -8.93 -11.40
N THR A 165 15.96 -8.01 -10.49
CA THR A 165 15.91 -6.57 -10.75
C THR A 165 16.83 -5.80 -9.81
N GLU A 166 17.38 -4.70 -10.31
CA GLU A 166 18.12 -3.68 -9.52
C GLU A 166 17.31 -2.37 -9.40
N ASN A 167 16.03 -2.39 -9.79
CA ASN A 167 15.19 -1.21 -9.76
C ASN A 167 14.84 -0.85 -8.30
N GLU A 168 15.46 0.23 -7.79
CA GLU A 168 15.25 0.73 -6.42
C GLU A 168 13.78 0.99 -6.08
N ALA A 169 12.94 1.37 -7.05
CA ALA A 169 11.51 1.60 -6.81
C ALA A 169 10.77 0.29 -6.50
N VAL A 170 11.14 -0.80 -7.18
CA VAL A 170 10.55 -2.14 -6.98
C VAL A 170 10.96 -2.70 -5.63
N GLU A 171 12.21 -2.54 -5.24
CA GLU A 171 12.71 -2.92 -3.91
C GLU A 171 12.07 -2.06 -2.81
N TRP A 172 11.94 -0.74 -3.03
CA TRP A 172 11.23 0.16 -2.11
C TRP A 172 9.77 -0.24 -1.90
N ALA A 173 9.06 -0.60 -2.97
CA ALA A 173 7.67 -1.05 -2.86
C ALA A 173 7.55 -2.29 -1.96
N ALA A 174 8.53 -3.19 -2.03
CA ALA A 174 8.62 -4.34 -1.15
C ALA A 174 8.93 -3.96 0.31
N GLU A 175 9.86 -3.01 0.50
CA GLU A 175 10.27 -2.51 1.80
C GLU A 175 9.13 -1.80 2.53
N ILE A 176 8.24 -1.07 1.85
CA ILE A 176 7.07 -0.50 2.53
C ILE A 176 5.96 -1.55 2.77
N GLY A 177 6.08 -2.73 2.15
CA GLY A 177 5.09 -3.80 2.21
C GLY A 177 3.89 -3.54 1.32
N LEU A 178 4.12 -2.98 0.12
CA LEU A 178 3.08 -2.81 -0.88
C LEU A 178 2.49 -4.19 -1.25
N PRO A 179 1.16 -4.37 -1.31
CA PRO A 179 0.57 -5.67 -1.59
C PRO A 179 1.08 -6.28 -2.89
N TYR A 180 1.30 -7.61 -2.88
CA TYR A 180 1.88 -8.39 -3.99
C TYR A 180 3.35 -8.10 -4.32
N PHE A 181 4.03 -7.29 -3.51
CA PHE A 181 5.48 -7.18 -3.49
C PHE A 181 6.05 -8.09 -2.40
N ILE A 182 6.90 -9.04 -2.79
CA ILE A 182 7.47 -10.04 -1.87
C ILE A 182 8.64 -9.40 -1.13
N PHE A 183 8.49 -9.02 0.13
CA PHE A 183 9.55 -8.38 0.92
C PHE A 183 10.83 -9.23 1.14
N LYS A 184 10.86 -10.49 0.71
CA LYS A 184 11.97 -11.41 1.04
C LYS A 184 13.14 -11.20 0.09
N SER A 185 14.26 -10.75 0.66
CA SER A 185 15.53 -10.61 -0.05
C SER A 185 15.99 -11.91 -0.71
N GLY A 186 16.59 -11.79 -1.90
CA GLY A 186 17.15 -12.91 -2.67
C GLY A 186 16.11 -13.76 -3.41
N TYR A 187 14.85 -13.29 -3.49
CA TYR A 187 13.79 -13.90 -4.29
C TYR A 187 13.62 -13.15 -5.62
N SER A 188 12.91 -13.76 -6.56
CA SER A 188 12.48 -13.09 -7.79
C SER A 188 11.12 -12.42 -7.59
N ILE A 189 10.95 -11.20 -8.09
CA ILE A 189 9.73 -10.41 -7.94
C ILE A 189 8.88 -10.31 -9.22
N TYR A 190 9.47 -10.63 -10.37
CA TYR A 190 8.89 -10.55 -11.71
C TYR A 190 8.34 -9.13 -11.98
N PRO A 191 9.21 -8.11 -12.05
CA PRO A 191 8.82 -6.70 -12.19
C PRO A 191 7.92 -6.42 -13.41
N GLU A 192 8.14 -7.16 -14.50
CA GLU A 192 7.40 -7.09 -15.76
C GLU A 192 6.01 -7.74 -15.71
N LYS A 193 5.67 -8.45 -14.62
CA LYS A 193 4.37 -9.11 -14.48
C LYS A 193 3.25 -8.07 -14.46
N THR A 194 2.30 -8.21 -15.40
CA THR A 194 1.04 -7.46 -15.40
C THR A 194 0.22 -7.80 -14.15
N LEU A 195 -0.25 -6.75 -13.48
CA LEU A 195 -1.16 -6.86 -12.35
C LEU A 195 -2.57 -7.20 -12.83
N SER A 196 -3.19 -8.17 -12.18
CA SER A 196 -4.63 -8.40 -12.31
C SER A 196 -5.43 -7.25 -11.71
N VAL A 197 -6.70 -7.15 -12.11
CA VAL A 197 -7.68 -6.19 -11.59
C VAL A 197 -7.72 -6.17 -10.05
N ASN A 198 -7.71 -7.34 -9.42
CA ASN A 198 -7.73 -7.47 -7.96
C ASN A 198 -6.42 -6.99 -7.34
N GLU A 199 -5.28 -7.36 -7.93
CA GLU A 199 -3.97 -6.95 -7.44
C GLU A 199 -3.84 -5.42 -7.44
N TYR A 200 -4.19 -4.81 -8.59
CA TYR A 200 -4.24 -3.37 -8.78
C TYR A 200 -5.13 -2.65 -7.76
N SER A 201 -6.37 -3.12 -7.59
CA SER A 201 -7.35 -2.44 -6.71
C SER A 201 -6.92 -2.49 -5.24
N THR A 202 -6.31 -3.58 -4.81
CA THR A 202 -5.74 -3.70 -3.46
C THR A 202 -4.56 -2.76 -3.26
N ILE A 203 -3.69 -2.59 -4.26
CA ILE A 203 -2.56 -1.65 -4.19
C ILE A 203 -3.07 -0.21 -4.07
N VAL A 204 -4.00 0.19 -4.93
CA VAL A 204 -4.65 1.52 -4.90
C VAL A 204 -5.29 1.79 -3.53
N THR A 205 -5.98 0.79 -2.95
CA THR A 205 -6.57 0.90 -1.60
C THR A 205 -5.50 1.07 -0.53
N TYR A 206 -4.41 0.31 -0.61
CA TYR A 206 -3.27 0.45 0.30
C TYR A 206 -2.68 1.86 0.23
N VAL A 207 -2.47 2.39 -0.98
CA VAL A 207 -1.95 3.76 -1.18
C VAL A 207 -2.88 4.79 -0.54
N TYR A 208 -4.18 4.71 -0.81
CA TYR A 208 -5.17 5.63 -0.25
C TYR A 208 -5.20 5.61 1.29
N LEU A 209 -5.12 4.42 1.88
CA LEU A 209 -5.24 4.26 3.33
C LEU A 209 -3.97 4.63 4.07
N TYR A 210 -2.82 4.17 3.58
CA TYR A 210 -1.59 4.14 4.37
C TYR A 210 -0.54 5.11 3.90
N LEU A 211 -0.57 5.60 2.65
CA LEU A 211 0.39 6.59 2.19
C LEU A 211 -0.15 8.01 2.42
N PRO A 212 0.74 8.98 2.74
CA PRO A 212 0.32 10.36 2.91
C PRO A 212 -0.15 10.95 1.57
N LYS A 213 -0.90 12.04 1.59
CA LYS A 213 -1.18 12.87 0.42
C LYS A 213 0.12 13.49 -0.09
N ALA A 214 0.32 13.48 -1.40
CA ALA A 214 1.58 13.89 -2.01
C ALA A 214 1.96 15.36 -1.72
N GLN A 215 0.99 16.25 -1.53
CA GLN A 215 1.23 17.69 -1.33
C GLN A 215 1.38 18.12 0.14
N LYS A 216 0.67 17.49 1.09
CA LYS A 216 0.56 17.97 2.48
C LYS A 216 1.17 17.08 3.56
N GLN A 217 1.64 15.88 3.21
CA GLN A 217 2.03 14.85 4.18
C GLN A 217 0.91 14.43 5.16
N GLU A 218 -0.32 14.86 4.90
CA GLU A 218 -1.51 14.49 5.65
C GLU A 218 -2.10 13.20 5.10
N TYR A 219 -2.79 12.42 5.93
CA TYR A 219 -3.48 11.23 5.46
C TYR A 219 -4.95 11.51 5.14
N TYR A 220 -5.56 10.66 4.32
CA TYR A 220 -7.02 10.66 4.16
C TYR A 220 -7.69 10.34 5.49
N GLN A 221 -8.58 11.24 5.92
CA GLN A 221 -9.42 11.03 7.10
C GLN A 221 -10.55 10.07 6.73
N ILE A 222 -10.75 9.05 7.56
CA ILE A 222 -11.70 7.96 7.34
C ILE A 222 -12.66 7.80 8.52
N ASP A 223 -12.72 8.81 9.38
CA ASP A 223 -13.28 8.73 10.73
C ASP A 223 -14.78 8.39 10.75
N GLU A 224 -15.49 8.61 9.65
CA GLU A 224 -16.91 8.30 9.49
C GLU A 224 -17.19 6.93 8.86
N LEU A 225 -16.17 6.29 8.25
CA LEU A 225 -16.32 5.05 7.47
C LEU A 225 -16.14 3.80 8.33
N PHE A 226 -15.36 3.90 9.41
CA PHE A 226 -15.01 2.75 10.25
C PHE A 226 -15.22 2.99 11.73
N ASN A 227 -15.22 1.91 12.50
CA ASN A 227 -15.23 2.01 13.95
C ASN A 227 -13.87 2.54 14.47
N PRO A 228 -13.82 3.06 15.71
CA PRO A 228 -12.59 3.62 16.27
C PRO A 228 -11.37 2.68 16.27
N THR A 229 -11.59 1.37 16.50
CA THR A 229 -10.52 0.37 16.50
C THR A 229 -9.84 0.25 15.13
N VAL A 230 -10.60 0.33 14.04
CA VAL A 230 -10.04 0.31 12.68
C VAL A 230 -9.22 1.57 12.42
N ASN A 231 -9.69 2.74 12.85
CA ASN A 231 -8.95 4.00 12.68
C ASN A 231 -7.63 4.00 13.47
N GLU A 232 -7.66 3.45 14.69
CA GLU A 232 -6.45 3.24 15.50
C GLU A 232 -5.46 2.31 14.79
N ASN A 233 -5.92 1.17 14.27
CA ASN A 233 -5.06 0.24 13.53
C ASN A 233 -4.46 0.87 12.27
N ILE A 234 -5.23 1.65 11.53
CA ILE A 234 -4.73 2.36 10.34
C ILE A 234 -3.66 3.38 10.72
N SER A 235 -3.84 4.09 11.83
CA SER A 235 -2.85 5.03 12.36
C SER A 235 -1.56 4.32 12.78
N ILE A 236 -1.67 3.15 13.42
CA ILE A 236 -0.51 2.31 13.76
C ILE A 236 0.23 1.90 12.48
N ILE A 237 -0.49 1.38 11.47
CA ILE A 237 0.14 0.96 10.21
C ILE A 237 0.85 2.13 9.51
N ARG A 238 0.25 3.32 9.49
CA ARG A 238 0.85 4.55 8.91
C ARG A 238 2.19 4.92 9.56
N GLU A 239 2.36 4.66 10.85
CA GLU A 239 3.65 4.86 11.52
C GLU A 239 4.62 3.72 11.24
N GLU A 240 4.15 2.47 11.20
CA GLU A 240 5.00 1.31 10.93
C GLU A 240 5.59 1.30 9.51
N ILE A 241 4.86 1.75 8.49
CA ILE A 241 5.37 1.78 7.09
C ILE A 241 6.56 2.73 6.89
N ARG A 242 6.82 3.63 7.84
CA ARG A 242 7.98 4.54 7.81
C ARG A 242 9.27 3.85 8.27
N LYS A 243 9.15 2.71 8.96
CA LYS A 243 10.28 1.89 9.38
C LYS A 243 10.66 0.92 8.27
N PRO A 244 11.95 0.62 8.08
CA PRO A 244 12.37 -0.44 7.17
C PRO A 244 11.76 -1.80 7.57
N ARG A 245 11.55 -2.66 6.58
CA ARG A 245 11.25 -4.09 6.83
C ARG A 245 12.50 -4.82 7.28
N LEU A 246 12.34 -5.79 8.16
CA LEU A 246 13.41 -6.74 8.49
C LEU A 246 13.36 -7.91 7.51
N GLY A 247 13.97 -7.72 6.34
CA GLY A 247 13.95 -8.67 5.21
C GLY A 247 15.07 -9.71 5.29
N TYR A 248 16.26 -9.29 5.72
CA TYR A 248 17.42 -10.16 5.85
C TYR A 248 18.05 -10.00 7.24
N TRP A 249 17.67 -10.89 8.16
CA TRP A 249 17.95 -10.78 9.60
C TRP A 249 19.42 -10.46 9.91
N LYS A 250 20.36 -11.27 9.40
CA LYS A 250 21.77 -11.09 9.72
C LYS A 250 22.32 -9.75 9.22
N ARG A 251 22.11 -9.43 7.95
CA ARG A 251 22.51 -8.16 7.33
C ARG A 251 21.91 -6.97 8.08
N ASP A 252 20.60 -6.93 8.18
CA ASP A 252 19.88 -5.74 8.67
C ASP A 252 20.19 -5.47 10.15
N VAL A 253 20.27 -6.52 10.97
CA VAL A 253 20.68 -6.40 12.38
C VAL A 253 22.16 -5.98 12.48
N MET A 254 23.04 -6.49 11.63
CA MET A 254 24.47 -6.16 11.65
C MET A 254 24.79 -4.75 11.14
N LEU A 255 23.95 -4.20 10.26
CA LEU A 255 24.06 -2.81 9.78
C LEU A 255 23.63 -1.80 10.85
N ASN A 256 22.79 -2.20 11.81
CA ASN A 256 22.43 -1.37 12.95
C ASN A 256 23.43 -1.59 14.10
N SER A 257 24.27 -0.58 14.39
CA SER A 257 25.34 -0.71 15.38
C SER A 257 24.85 -1.06 16.79
N GLU A 258 23.72 -0.49 17.23
CA GLU A 258 23.16 -0.77 18.56
C GLU A 258 22.66 -2.22 18.65
N LEU A 259 21.93 -2.68 17.63
CA LEU A 259 21.43 -4.06 17.58
C LEU A 259 22.57 -5.07 17.44
N LYS A 260 23.59 -4.77 16.63
CA LYS A 260 24.80 -5.59 16.50
C LYS A 260 25.47 -5.86 17.85
N ASP A 261 25.64 -4.83 18.67
CA ASP A 261 26.28 -4.95 19.97
C ASP A 261 25.41 -5.75 20.95
N LEU A 262 24.10 -5.48 20.97
CA LEU A 262 23.13 -6.22 21.78
C LEU A 262 23.09 -7.70 21.41
N VAL A 263 23.06 -8.03 20.12
CA VAL A 263 23.05 -9.41 19.64
C VAL A 263 24.36 -10.11 19.95
N SER A 264 25.51 -9.46 19.76
CA SER A 264 26.81 -10.02 20.13
C SER A 264 26.88 -10.38 21.62
N LYS A 265 26.36 -9.50 22.48
CA LYS A 265 26.24 -9.73 23.93
C LYS A 265 25.30 -10.89 24.25
N TYR A 266 24.13 -10.95 23.60
CA TYR A 266 23.17 -12.03 23.76
C TYR A 266 23.77 -13.37 23.33
N LEU A 267 24.48 -13.44 22.21
CA LEU A 267 25.05 -14.69 21.72
C LEU A 267 26.14 -15.24 22.63
N LYS A 268 26.90 -14.37 23.30
CA LYS A 268 27.90 -14.76 24.29
C LYS A 268 27.28 -15.29 25.58
N ASN A 269 26.24 -14.63 26.09
CA ASN A 269 25.74 -14.87 27.45
C ASN A 269 24.41 -15.64 27.50
N LYS A 270 23.70 -15.71 26.37
CA LYS A 270 22.36 -16.29 26.19
C LYS A 270 21.33 -15.85 27.24
N LYS A 271 21.46 -14.62 27.75
CA LYS A 271 20.55 -14.08 28.78
C LYS A 271 19.22 -13.66 28.18
N GLU A 272 18.13 -14.09 28.80
CA GLU A 272 16.76 -13.72 28.38
C GLU A 272 16.51 -12.20 28.48
N SER A 273 17.17 -11.51 29.41
CA SER A 273 17.10 -10.05 29.51
C SER A 273 17.67 -9.36 28.27
N ASP A 274 18.79 -9.86 27.72
CA ASP A 274 19.39 -9.29 26.52
C ASP A 274 18.48 -9.55 25.30
N LEU A 275 17.86 -10.74 25.22
CA LEU A 275 16.88 -11.06 24.17
C LEU A 275 15.65 -10.13 24.21
N LYS A 276 15.12 -9.84 25.40
CA LYS A 276 14.00 -8.88 25.57
C LYS A 276 14.38 -7.47 25.13
N THR A 277 15.60 -7.03 25.43
CA THR A 277 16.11 -5.73 24.97
C THR A 277 16.24 -5.70 23.45
N ILE A 278 16.79 -6.75 22.83
CA ILE A 278 16.86 -6.85 21.37
C ILE A 278 15.46 -6.80 20.76
N TYR A 279 14.51 -7.55 21.30
CA TYR A 279 13.13 -7.56 20.83
C TYR A 279 12.50 -6.16 20.85
N GLY A 280 12.59 -5.45 21.97
CA GLY A 280 12.09 -4.06 22.06
C GLY A 280 12.73 -3.15 21.01
N LYS A 281 14.07 -3.25 20.85
CA LYS A 281 14.80 -2.44 19.87
C LYS A 281 14.42 -2.78 18.42
N LEU A 282 14.16 -4.05 18.10
CA LEU A 282 13.68 -4.45 16.78
C LEU A 282 12.32 -3.82 16.46
N LYS A 283 11.38 -3.81 17.41
CA LYS A 283 10.06 -3.16 17.23
C LYS A 283 10.17 -1.64 17.04
N GLU A 284 11.13 -1.00 17.71
CA GLU A 284 11.38 0.43 17.55
C GLU A 284 11.92 0.78 16.16
N GLN A 285 12.79 -0.07 15.62
CA GLN A 285 13.58 0.25 14.42
C GLN A 285 13.02 -0.34 13.13
N TYR A 286 12.26 -1.43 13.21
CA TYR A 286 11.78 -2.19 12.06
C TYR A 286 10.27 -2.43 12.10
N ASN A 287 9.68 -2.49 10.91
CA ASN A 287 8.32 -2.96 10.69
C ASN A 287 8.31 -4.50 10.64
N LEU A 288 8.09 -5.14 11.79
CA LEU A 288 8.08 -6.59 11.91
C LEU A 288 6.75 -7.19 11.41
N PHE A 289 6.81 -8.36 10.77
CA PHE A 289 5.59 -9.14 10.53
C PHE A 289 5.06 -9.73 11.84
N ASN A 290 3.76 -10.06 11.89
CA ASN A 290 3.13 -10.65 13.07
C ASN A 290 3.86 -11.92 13.58
N TYR A 291 4.34 -12.76 12.66
CA TYR A 291 5.14 -13.95 13.03
C TYR A 291 6.56 -13.60 13.51
N GLN A 292 7.12 -12.48 13.05
CA GLN A 292 8.42 -11.97 13.49
C GLN A 292 8.31 -11.23 14.85
N ASP A 293 7.16 -10.63 15.13
CA ASP A 293 6.84 -9.90 16.36
C ASP A 293 6.58 -10.86 17.55
N GLN A 294 7.47 -11.84 17.70
CA GLN A 294 7.43 -12.86 18.72
C GLN A 294 8.84 -13.14 19.21
N ILE A 295 9.05 -13.03 20.52
CA ILE A 295 10.37 -13.25 21.13
C ILE A 295 10.92 -14.66 20.86
N GLY A 296 10.04 -15.66 20.70
CA GLY A 296 10.42 -17.03 20.34
C GLY A 296 11.00 -17.11 18.92
N TYR A 297 10.42 -16.40 17.96
CA TYR A 297 10.91 -16.36 16.59
C TYR A 297 12.28 -15.67 16.50
N ILE A 298 12.44 -14.53 17.20
CA ILE A 298 13.73 -13.82 17.28
C ILE A 298 14.82 -14.73 17.85
N ARG A 299 14.52 -15.47 18.92
CA ARG A 299 15.44 -16.45 19.50
C ARG A 299 15.88 -17.50 18.47
N TYR A 300 14.91 -18.03 17.73
CA TYR A 300 15.15 -19.02 16.69
C TYR A 300 16.07 -18.45 15.59
N MET A 301 15.79 -17.25 15.07
CA MET A 301 16.59 -16.61 14.03
C MET A 301 18.06 -16.43 14.44
N PHE A 302 18.33 -16.01 15.68
CA PHE A 302 19.70 -15.91 16.20
C PHE A 302 20.39 -17.25 16.51
N THR A 303 19.69 -18.36 16.29
CA THR A 303 20.24 -19.72 16.43
C THR A 303 20.57 -20.33 15.07
N ILE A 304 19.73 -20.11 14.07
CA ILE A 304 19.87 -20.74 12.74
C ILE A 304 20.67 -19.91 11.73
N ASP A 305 20.66 -18.59 11.85
CA ASP A 305 21.07 -17.68 10.78
C ASP A 305 22.17 -16.69 11.22
N TRP A 306 22.98 -17.05 12.22
CA TRP A 306 23.97 -16.15 12.84
C TRP A 306 25.42 -16.64 12.76
#